data_AF-A0A7C6B7B7-F1
#
_entry.id   AF-A0A7C6B7B7-F1
#
_cell.length_a   1.000
_cell.length_b   1.000
_cell.length_c   1.000
_cell.angle_alpha   90.00
_cell.angle_beta   90.00
_cell.angle_gamma   90.00
#
_symmetry.space_group_name_H-M   'P 1'
#
loop_
_entity.id
_entity.type
_entity.pdbx_description
1 polymer ?
#
loop_
_entity_poly.entity_id
_entity_poly.type
_entity_poly.pdbx_seq_one_letter_code
_entity_poly.pdbx_strand_id
1 'polypeptide(L)'
;MKKLLLSLSVVTTLATTLFSQTLLTLGERPFSTIDTMPSNDVKDTTHIKQDPTPFTENIDIMTDQEQLEYDDIYNQKFFSPWDQNSVELSKGAKTWQFKYAKETTYRSDGQRIPKSWYRYEITNSNFKNSDTLNLHAITLRHTDLRLYPSSRGIYYDPRRAGEGFPFDYSQNSSVHINTPIIISHYSVDKLWVYAQTSFASGWIKIEDVAFTTPDFQKKFKNGNYAITVKDNLKLKDENGEVSLVKMGSIFPIDPKTKKYLRARKDEKGFAYISQVNVHDVDIIAQKPIKFNAYNLAYISKQLVGEPYGWGGKENCRDCSALTRDFFSPFGIYLPRNSRQQAV
;
A
#
# COMPACT_ATOMS: atom_id res chain seq x y z
N MET A 1 35.99 37.49 -56.85
CA MET A 1 35.64 36.26 -56.09
C MET A 1 34.82 36.67 -54.87
N LYS A 2 33.53 36.30 -54.83
CA LYS A 2 32.57 36.67 -53.75
C LYS A 2 32.89 35.88 -52.49
N LYS A 3 33.09 36.56 -51.35
CA LYS A 3 33.15 35.93 -50.01
C LYS A 3 31.72 35.68 -49.53
N LEU A 4 31.38 34.41 -49.35
CA LEU A 4 30.12 33.94 -48.79
C LEU A 4 30.22 34.05 -47.25
N LEU A 5 29.44 34.93 -46.64
CA LEU A 5 29.25 35.00 -45.19
C LEU A 5 28.14 34.01 -44.83
N LEU A 6 28.52 32.89 -44.21
CA LEU A 6 27.59 31.94 -43.61
C LEU A 6 27.16 32.49 -42.25
N SER A 7 25.93 32.97 -42.13
CA SER A 7 25.30 33.27 -40.84
C SER A 7 24.91 31.95 -40.17
N LEU A 8 25.56 31.63 -39.06
CA LEU A 8 25.25 30.46 -38.25
C LEU A 8 24.06 30.81 -37.33
N SER A 9 22.85 30.47 -37.75
CA SER A 9 21.66 30.57 -36.91
C SER A 9 21.73 29.49 -35.83
N VAL A 10 22.12 29.87 -34.61
CA VAL A 10 22.01 28.99 -33.44
C VAL A 10 20.53 28.87 -33.09
N VAL A 11 19.90 27.79 -33.54
CA VAL A 11 18.58 27.38 -33.04
C VAL A 11 18.82 26.73 -31.68
N THR A 12 18.69 27.51 -30.61
CA THR A 12 18.56 26.99 -29.25
C THR A 12 17.20 26.32 -29.14
N THR A 13 17.14 25.01 -29.37
CA THR A 13 16.02 24.18 -28.94
C THR A 13 16.03 24.18 -27.41
N LEU A 14 15.24 25.05 -26.78
CA LEU A 14 14.81 24.85 -25.40
C LEU A 14 14.01 23.54 -25.41
N ALA A 15 14.66 22.44 -25.06
CA ALA A 15 13.97 21.25 -24.60
C ALA A 15 13.33 21.60 -23.27
N THR A 16 12.13 22.19 -23.31
CA THR A 16 11.25 22.18 -22.15
C THR A 16 10.90 20.72 -21.89
N THR A 17 11.65 20.07 -21.00
CA THR A 17 11.19 18.84 -20.36
C THR A 17 9.89 19.21 -19.66
N LEU A 18 8.77 18.94 -20.31
CA LEU A 18 7.45 18.95 -19.68
C LEU A 18 7.56 17.94 -18.55
N PHE A 19 7.81 18.44 -17.33
CA PHE A 19 7.74 17.61 -16.15
C PHE A 19 6.32 17.09 -16.10
N SER A 20 6.17 15.79 -16.38
CA SER A 20 4.96 15.02 -16.14
C SER A 20 4.43 15.39 -14.75
N GLN A 21 3.27 16.06 -14.73
CA GLN A 21 2.67 16.52 -13.48
C GLN A 21 1.82 15.38 -12.95
N THR A 22 2.32 14.68 -11.94
CA THR A 22 1.45 13.80 -11.14
C THR A 22 0.58 14.66 -10.24
N LEU A 23 -0.73 14.41 -10.25
CA LEU A 23 -1.72 15.11 -9.45
C LEU A 23 -2.41 14.13 -8.49
N LEU A 24 -2.51 14.50 -7.22
CA LEU A 24 -3.33 13.81 -6.22
C LEU A 24 -4.60 14.63 -5.99
N THR A 25 -5.76 14.01 -6.21
CA THR A 25 -7.07 14.65 -6.07
C THR A 25 -8.01 13.79 -5.24
N LEU A 26 -9.14 14.40 -4.84
CA LEU A 26 -10.31 13.66 -4.40
C LEU A 26 -10.70 12.56 -5.40
N GLY A 27 -11.27 11.49 -4.86
CA GLY A 27 -11.66 10.32 -5.62
C GLY A 27 -12.58 9.42 -4.81
N GLU A 28 -12.83 8.25 -5.37
CA GLU A 28 -13.61 7.18 -4.75
C GLU A 28 -12.96 5.85 -5.08
N ARG A 29 -13.18 4.87 -4.20
CA ARG A 29 -12.81 3.49 -4.47
C ARG A 29 -13.63 2.98 -5.65
N PRO A 30 -13.02 2.28 -6.63
CA PRO A 30 -13.79 1.64 -7.68
C PRO A 30 -14.87 0.71 -7.11
N PHE A 31 -16.07 0.78 -7.68
CA PHE A 31 -17.15 -0.14 -7.35
C PHE A 31 -16.71 -1.59 -7.63
N SER A 32 -17.04 -2.51 -6.73
CA SER A 32 -16.70 -3.92 -6.85
C SER A 32 -17.85 -4.82 -6.38
N THR A 33 -17.66 -6.13 -6.49
CA THR A 33 -18.64 -7.11 -5.99
C THR A 33 -18.92 -6.97 -4.49
N ILE A 34 -18.01 -6.38 -3.71
CA ILE A 34 -18.25 -6.19 -2.27
C ILE A 34 -19.38 -5.20 -2.01
N ASP A 35 -19.60 -4.27 -2.94
CA ASP A 35 -20.61 -3.21 -2.85
C ASP A 35 -22.01 -3.72 -3.17
N THR A 36 -22.14 -4.93 -3.74
CA THR A 36 -23.43 -5.58 -3.99
C THR A 36 -23.86 -6.50 -2.84
N MET A 37 -23.02 -6.67 -1.83
CA MET A 37 -23.35 -7.49 -0.67
C MET A 37 -24.52 -6.86 0.12
N PRO A 38 -25.41 -7.67 0.71
CA PRO A 38 -26.50 -7.15 1.52
C PRO A 38 -25.96 -6.31 2.69
N SER A 39 -26.48 -5.08 2.79
CA SER A 39 -26.28 -4.22 3.95
C SER A 39 -27.55 -4.25 4.79
N ASN A 40 -27.44 -4.68 6.04
CA ASN A 40 -28.55 -4.73 6.98
C ASN A 40 -28.16 -3.97 8.24
N ASP A 41 -29.11 -3.23 8.79
CA ASP A 41 -28.98 -2.66 10.12
C ASP A 41 -29.14 -3.73 11.20
N VAL A 42 -28.38 -3.56 12.27
CA VAL A 42 -28.60 -4.25 13.54
C VAL A 42 -29.09 -3.22 14.56
N LYS A 43 -29.63 -3.69 15.69
CA LYS A 43 -30.19 -2.80 16.72
C LYS A 43 -29.24 -1.65 17.10
N ASP A 44 -27.95 -1.95 17.25
CA ASP A 44 -26.94 -0.95 17.59
C ASP A 44 -26.71 0.09 16.49
N THR A 45 -26.77 -0.26 15.21
CA THR A 45 -26.59 0.72 14.12
C THR A 45 -27.76 1.70 14.02
N THR A 46 -28.94 1.30 14.52
CA THR A 46 -30.12 2.18 14.59
C THR A 46 -30.15 3.07 15.84
N HIS A 47 -29.49 2.67 16.93
CA HIS A 47 -29.50 3.40 18.20
C HIS A 47 -28.24 4.23 18.45
N ILE A 48 -27.09 3.74 17.98
CA ILE A 48 -25.82 4.44 18.07
C ILE A 48 -25.63 5.21 16.78
N LYS A 49 -25.45 6.54 16.88
CA LYS A 49 -25.18 7.37 15.72
C LYS A 49 -23.87 6.90 15.07
N GLN A 50 -23.91 6.60 13.77
CA GLN A 50 -22.74 6.23 12.97
C GLN A 50 -21.91 7.48 12.60
N ASP A 51 -21.60 8.29 13.61
CA ASP A 51 -20.80 9.50 13.53
C ASP A 51 -19.86 9.49 14.75
N PRO A 52 -18.55 9.33 14.55
CA PRO A 52 -17.60 9.12 15.63
C PRO A 52 -17.30 10.41 16.42
N THR A 53 -17.70 11.60 15.93
CA THR A 53 -17.34 12.89 16.57
C THR A 53 -17.62 12.96 18.07
N PRO A 54 -18.80 12.56 18.60
CA PRO A 54 -19.08 12.64 20.02
C PRO A 54 -18.12 11.83 20.90
N PHE A 55 -17.53 10.77 20.35
CA PHE A 55 -16.58 9.91 21.07
C PHE A 55 -15.15 10.49 21.12
N THR A 56 -14.91 11.62 20.47
CA THR A 56 -13.59 12.28 20.41
C THR A 56 -13.44 13.46 21.36
N GLU A 57 -14.51 13.82 22.08
CA GLU A 57 -14.54 15.00 22.96
C GLU A 57 -13.84 14.77 24.31
N ASN A 58 -13.79 13.52 24.78
CA ASN A 58 -13.20 13.15 26.08
C ASN A 58 -12.01 12.21 25.87
N ILE A 59 -10.92 12.74 25.30
CA ILE A 59 -9.69 11.99 25.01
C ILE A 59 -8.59 12.33 26.00
N ASP A 60 -7.77 11.33 26.33
CA ASP A 60 -6.47 11.59 26.93
C ASP A 60 -5.56 12.21 25.87
N ILE A 61 -4.98 13.37 26.21
CA ILE A 61 -4.14 14.12 25.29
C ILE A 61 -2.73 13.54 25.33
N MET A 62 -2.23 13.12 24.17
CA MET A 62 -0.82 12.80 23.96
C MET A 62 -0.01 14.09 23.92
N THR A 63 1.10 14.15 24.68
CA THR A 63 1.97 15.33 24.64
C THR A 63 2.66 15.44 23.27
N ASP A 64 3.02 16.65 22.85
CA ASP A 64 3.70 16.84 21.56
C ASP A 64 5.02 16.05 21.50
N GLN A 65 5.75 15.93 22.61
CA GLN A 65 7.00 15.15 22.71
C GLN A 65 6.74 13.65 22.55
N GLU A 66 5.77 13.11 23.28
CA GLU A 66 5.38 11.70 23.19
C GLU A 66 4.91 11.34 21.77
N GLN A 67 4.16 12.23 21.13
CA GLN A 67 3.71 12.02 19.76
C GLN A 67 4.88 11.95 18.76
N LEU A 68 5.90 12.80 18.94
CA LEU A 68 7.10 12.76 18.11
C LEU A 68 7.90 11.48 18.32
N GLU A 69 7.96 10.95 19.55
CA GLU A 69 8.61 9.67 19.84
C GLU A 69 7.89 8.49 19.15
N TYR A 70 6.56 8.47 19.19
CA TYR A 70 5.78 7.50 18.43
C TYR A 70 6.04 7.62 16.92
N ASP A 71 6.06 8.84 16.38
CA ASP A 71 6.28 9.10 14.97
C ASP A 71 7.67 8.64 14.50
N ASP A 72 8.70 8.87 15.32
CA ASP A 72 10.06 8.40 15.07
C ASP A 72 10.13 6.88 15.00
N ILE A 73 9.48 6.18 15.94
CA ILE A 73 9.36 4.71 15.92
C ILE A 73 8.61 4.27 14.65
N TYR A 74 7.53 4.94 14.29
CA TYR A 74 6.79 4.65 13.07
C TYR A 74 7.69 4.76 11.84
N ASN A 75 8.43 5.86 11.70
CA ASN A 75 9.30 6.11 10.56
C ASN A 75 10.41 5.04 10.48
N GLN A 76 11.02 4.70 11.62
CA GLN A 76 12.01 3.62 11.69
C GLN A 76 11.42 2.28 11.23
N LYS A 77 10.22 1.91 11.69
CA LYS A 77 9.53 0.68 11.27
C LYS A 77 9.16 0.72 9.79
N PHE A 78 8.56 1.80 9.31
CA PHE A 78 8.11 1.95 7.92
C PHE A 78 9.25 1.78 6.92
N PHE A 79 10.43 2.35 7.22
CA PHE A 79 11.61 2.23 6.37
C PHE A 79 12.51 1.02 6.67
N SER A 80 12.22 0.23 7.70
CA SER A 80 13.07 -0.90 8.10
C SER A 80 13.36 -1.92 6.99
N PRO A 81 12.49 -2.17 5.99
CA PRO A 81 12.82 -3.07 4.88
C PRO A 81 14.08 -2.66 4.10
N TRP A 82 14.41 -1.37 4.03
CA TRP A 82 15.64 -0.88 3.39
C TRP A 82 16.88 -0.98 4.28
N ASP A 83 16.70 -1.21 5.58
CA ASP A 83 17.80 -1.41 6.53
C ASP A 83 18.15 -2.90 6.70
N GLN A 84 17.37 -3.79 6.06
CA GLN A 84 17.56 -5.24 6.12
C GLN A 84 18.48 -5.75 4.99
N ASN A 85 19.26 -6.80 5.28
CA ASN A 85 20.10 -7.48 4.29
C ASN A 85 19.43 -8.72 3.67
N SER A 86 18.32 -9.17 4.23
CA SER A 86 17.63 -10.42 3.90
C SER A 86 16.21 -10.41 4.48
N VAL A 87 15.31 -11.20 3.90
CA VAL A 87 13.94 -11.41 4.43
C VAL A 87 13.94 -12.43 5.56
N GLU A 88 14.85 -13.43 5.52
CA GLU A 88 15.07 -14.45 6.54
C GLU A 88 13.81 -15.28 6.90
N LEU A 89 13.12 -15.79 5.88
CA LEU A 89 11.91 -16.57 6.11
C LEU A 89 12.23 -17.91 6.80
N SER A 90 11.56 -18.18 7.92
CA SER A 90 11.58 -19.51 8.54
C SER A 90 10.99 -20.57 7.61
N LYS A 91 11.35 -21.86 7.83
CA LYS A 91 10.79 -22.98 7.06
C LYS A 91 9.25 -23.02 7.14
N GLY A 92 8.68 -22.68 8.30
CA GLY A 92 7.23 -22.54 8.49
C GLY A 92 6.65 -21.41 7.64
N ALA A 93 7.28 -20.24 7.66
CA ALA A 93 6.86 -19.08 6.86
C ALA A 93 6.87 -19.36 5.34
N LYS A 94 7.79 -20.22 4.86
CA LYS A 94 7.85 -20.62 3.45
C LYS A 94 6.76 -21.62 3.03
N THR A 95 6.16 -22.36 3.98
CA THR A 95 5.34 -23.55 3.65
C THR A 95 3.92 -23.53 4.21
N TRP A 96 3.61 -22.66 5.17
CA TRP A 96 2.30 -22.65 5.84
C TRP A 96 1.13 -22.48 4.89
N GLN A 97 1.29 -21.64 3.85
CA GLN A 97 0.26 -21.36 2.87
C GLN A 97 -0.11 -22.61 2.04
N PHE A 98 0.79 -23.60 1.95
CA PHE A 98 0.52 -24.84 1.23
C PHE A 98 -0.50 -25.75 1.90
N LYS A 99 -1.01 -25.40 3.09
CA LYS A 99 -2.14 -26.09 3.72
C LYS A 99 -3.37 -26.14 2.80
N TYR A 100 -3.66 -25.06 2.06
CA TYR A 100 -4.83 -24.99 1.19
C TYR A 100 -4.78 -26.00 0.04
N ALA A 101 -3.57 -26.39 -0.38
CA ALA A 101 -3.37 -27.44 -1.37
C ALA A 101 -3.82 -28.83 -0.88
N LYS A 102 -3.99 -29.03 0.42
CA LYS A 102 -4.48 -30.28 1.03
C LYS A 102 -5.99 -30.27 1.21
N GLU A 103 -6.60 -29.09 1.29
CA GLU A 103 -8.02 -28.90 1.57
C GLU A 103 -8.87 -28.86 0.29
N THR A 104 -10.20 -28.84 0.48
CA THR A 104 -11.17 -28.60 -0.60
C THR A 104 -11.53 -27.12 -0.60
N THR A 105 -11.16 -26.44 -1.67
CA THR A 105 -11.27 -24.99 -1.84
C THR A 105 -11.83 -24.67 -3.22
N TYR A 106 -12.31 -23.45 -3.37
CA TYR A 106 -13.11 -22.98 -4.49
C TYR A 106 -12.63 -21.63 -4.99
N ARG A 107 -13.00 -21.30 -6.22
CA ARG A 107 -12.97 -19.95 -6.77
C ARG A 107 -14.20 -19.17 -6.30
N SER A 108 -14.22 -17.86 -6.55
CA SER A 108 -15.33 -16.99 -6.16
C SER A 108 -16.66 -17.37 -6.82
N ASP A 109 -16.62 -18.05 -7.97
CA ASP A 109 -17.79 -18.59 -8.67
C ASP A 109 -18.22 -19.99 -8.19
N GLY A 110 -17.58 -20.52 -7.14
CA GLY A 110 -17.86 -21.84 -6.59
C GLY A 110 -17.20 -23.01 -7.34
N GLN A 111 -16.38 -22.77 -8.36
CA GLN A 111 -15.65 -23.85 -9.02
C GLN A 111 -14.54 -24.40 -8.10
N ARG A 112 -14.50 -25.72 -7.94
CA ARG A 112 -13.46 -26.38 -7.13
C ARG A 112 -12.07 -26.14 -7.74
N ILE A 113 -11.11 -25.74 -6.91
CA ILE A 113 -9.73 -25.55 -7.33
C ILE A 113 -9.06 -26.92 -7.53
N PRO A 114 -8.55 -27.23 -8.73
CA PRO A 114 -7.91 -28.51 -8.97
C PRO A 114 -6.52 -28.57 -8.32
N LYS A 115 -6.12 -29.77 -7.86
CA LYS A 115 -4.79 -29.98 -7.25
C LYS A 115 -3.63 -29.66 -8.21
N SER A 116 -3.85 -29.74 -9.52
CA SER A 116 -2.86 -29.34 -10.54
C SER A 116 -2.52 -27.85 -10.45
N TRP A 117 -3.49 -26.98 -10.16
CA TRP A 117 -3.25 -25.56 -9.97
C TRP A 117 -2.34 -25.33 -8.76
N TYR A 118 -2.63 -25.96 -7.63
CA TYR A 118 -1.76 -25.86 -6.45
C TYR A 118 -0.33 -26.34 -6.72
N ARG A 119 -0.15 -27.48 -7.40
CA ARG A 119 1.19 -27.98 -7.76
C ARG A 119 1.96 -26.99 -8.65
N TYR A 120 1.27 -26.36 -9.60
CA TYR A 120 1.84 -25.30 -10.42
C TYR A 120 2.26 -24.11 -9.56
N GLU A 121 1.37 -23.53 -8.75
CA GLU A 121 1.68 -22.33 -7.96
C GLU A 121 2.76 -22.57 -6.89
N ILE A 122 2.80 -23.77 -6.29
CA ILE A 122 3.87 -24.17 -5.37
C ILE A 122 5.22 -24.21 -6.09
N THR A 123 5.25 -24.73 -7.32
CA THR A 123 6.46 -24.76 -8.14
C THR A 123 6.84 -23.34 -8.57
N ASN A 124 5.88 -22.55 -9.04
CA ASN A 124 6.06 -21.17 -9.48
C ASN A 124 6.55 -20.28 -8.32
N SER A 125 6.19 -20.61 -7.08
CA SER A 125 6.67 -19.90 -5.89
C SER A 125 8.19 -19.99 -5.69
N ASN A 126 8.92 -20.90 -6.34
CA ASN A 126 10.38 -20.87 -6.41
C ASN A 126 11.13 -20.72 -5.05
N PHE A 127 10.57 -21.16 -3.93
CA PHE A 127 11.17 -20.97 -2.60
C PHE A 127 12.52 -21.68 -2.40
N LYS A 128 12.94 -22.54 -3.34
CA LYS A 128 14.31 -23.07 -3.39
C LYS A 128 15.35 -21.98 -3.58
N ASN A 129 14.99 -20.88 -4.25
CA ASN A 129 15.82 -19.70 -4.48
C ASN A 129 15.47 -18.54 -3.54
N SER A 130 14.80 -18.80 -2.41
CA SER A 130 14.51 -17.77 -1.43
C SER A 130 15.77 -17.07 -0.94
N ASP A 131 15.69 -15.75 -0.78
CA ASP A 131 16.74 -14.86 -0.26
C ASP A 131 18.02 -14.85 -1.10
N THR A 132 17.90 -15.15 -2.40
CA THR A 132 19.02 -15.08 -3.35
C THR A 132 19.20 -13.68 -3.95
N LEU A 133 18.19 -12.81 -3.90
CA LEU A 133 18.27 -11.45 -4.44
C LEU A 133 18.55 -10.41 -3.36
N ASN A 134 17.73 -10.39 -2.30
CA ASN A 134 17.75 -9.40 -1.22
C ASN A 134 17.83 -7.94 -1.71
N LEU A 135 17.01 -7.61 -2.70
CA LEU A 135 17.00 -6.29 -3.33
C LEU A 135 15.97 -5.38 -2.64
N HIS A 136 16.37 -4.15 -2.32
CA HIS A 136 15.43 -3.15 -1.83
C HIS A 136 14.59 -2.58 -2.97
N ALA A 137 13.30 -2.41 -2.72
CA ALA A 137 12.35 -1.87 -3.67
C ALA A 137 11.29 -1.01 -2.97
N ILE A 138 10.40 -0.42 -3.77
CA ILE A 138 9.27 0.40 -3.31
C ILE A 138 8.03 0.13 -4.15
N THR A 139 6.85 0.19 -3.54
CA THR A 139 5.58 0.09 -4.26
C THR A 139 5.26 1.37 -5.03
N LEU A 140 4.70 1.21 -6.24
CA LEU A 140 4.40 2.31 -7.17
C LEU A 140 2.92 2.70 -7.19
N ARG A 141 2.06 1.84 -6.62
CA ARG A 141 0.60 1.99 -6.53
C ARG A 141 0.05 1.20 -5.34
N HIS A 142 -1.22 1.37 -5.01
CA HIS A 142 -1.94 0.47 -4.10
C HIS A 142 -2.04 -0.91 -4.73
N THR A 143 -1.61 -1.94 -4.01
CA THR A 143 -1.42 -3.31 -4.53
C THR A 143 -1.55 -4.32 -3.39
N ASP A 144 -1.40 -5.61 -3.71
CA ASP A 144 -1.63 -6.72 -2.79
C ASP A 144 -0.40 -7.60 -2.58
N LEU A 145 -0.21 -8.03 -1.34
CA LEU A 145 0.56 -9.21 -0.99
C LEU A 145 -0.36 -10.42 -1.02
N ARG A 146 0.05 -11.43 -1.80
CA ARG A 146 -0.69 -12.67 -2.03
C ARG A 146 0.06 -13.86 -1.44
N LEU A 147 -0.66 -14.93 -1.10
CA LEU A 147 -0.03 -16.17 -0.61
C LEU A 147 0.62 -17.01 -1.70
N TYR A 148 0.13 -16.89 -2.92
CA TYR A 148 0.68 -17.52 -4.12
C TYR A 148 0.99 -16.42 -5.15
N PRO A 149 1.91 -16.65 -6.10
CA PRO A 149 2.18 -15.73 -7.22
C PRO A 149 1.02 -15.73 -8.23
N SER A 150 -0.17 -15.34 -7.78
CA SER A 150 -1.42 -15.43 -8.52
C SER A 150 -2.45 -14.42 -8.01
N SER A 151 -3.15 -13.78 -8.94
CA SER A 151 -4.31 -12.92 -8.63
C SER A 151 -5.60 -13.71 -8.40
N ARG A 152 -5.59 -15.04 -8.57
CA ARG A 152 -6.77 -15.88 -8.37
C ARG A 152 -7.04 -16.09 -6.88
N GLY A 153 -8.30 -15.94 -6.49
CA GLY A 153 -8.73 -16.15 -5.11
C GLY A 153 -8.83 -17.62 -4.70
N ILE A 154 -8.72 -17.87 -3.40
CA ILE A 154 -8.92 -19.17 -2.76
C ILE A 154 -9.99 -18.99 -1.69
N TYR A 155 -11.10 -19.70 -1.82
CA TYR A 155 -12.23 -19.63 -0.88
C TYR A 155 -12.55 -21.02 -0.34
N TYR A 156 -13.11 -21.11 0.87
CA TYR A 156 -13.82 -22.31 1.30
C TYR A 156 -15.25 -22.33 0.73
N ASP A 157 -16.03 -23.35 1.11
CA ASP A 157 -17.39 -23.57 0.61
C ASP A 157 -18.31 -22.39 0.97
N PRO A 158 -18.86 -21.65 0.01
CA PRO A 158 -19.72 -20.48 0.26
C PRO A 158 -21.04 -20.82 0.96
N ARG A 159 -21.41 -22.11 1.05
CA ARG A 159 -22.60 -22.55 1.81
C ARG A 159 -22.38 -22.53 3.32
N ARG A 160 -21.12 -22.39 3.77
CA ARG A 160 -20.78 -22.26 5.19
C ARG A 160 -20.74 -20.79 5.56
N ALA A 161 -21.43 -20.43 6.65
CA ALA A 161 -21.41 -19.05 7.16
C ALA A 161 -19.97 -18.63 7.50
N GLY A 162 -19.58 -17.41 7.09
CA GLY A 162 -18.23 -16.88 7.26
C GLY A 162 -17.21 -17.40 6.24
N GLU A 163 -17.64 -18.15 5.24
CA GLU A 163 -16.81 -18.68 4.16
C GLU A 163 -17.28 -18.16 2.79
N GLY A 164 -16.50 -18.42 1.73
CA GLY A 164 -16.80 -17.89 0.41
C GLY A 164 -16.40 -16.41 0.27
N PHE A 165 -16.90 -15.74 -0.77
CA PHE A 165 -16.65 -14.31 -0.94
C PHE A 165 -17.25 -13.51 0.24
N PRO A 166 -16.52 -12.53 0.84
CA PRO A 166 -15.26 -11.92 0.38
C PRO A 166 -13.98 -12.50 1.01
N PHE A 167 -14.03 -13.65 1.69
CA PHE A 167 -12.91 -14.27 2.40
C PHE A 167 -11.92 -14.99 1.46
N ASP A 168 -11.19 -14.22 0.66
CA ASP A 168 -10.11 -14.74 -0.18
C ASP A 168 -8.89 -15.09 0.67
N TYR A 169 -8.71 -16.36 0.97
CA TYR A 169 -7.58 -16.88 1.74
C TYR A 169 -6.23 -16.75 1.04
N SER A 170 -6.19 -16.39 -0.25
CA SER A 170 -4.95 -16.03 -0.93
C SER A 170 -4.60 -14.54 -0.80
N GLN A 171 -5.52 -13.69 -0.34
CA GLN A 171 -5.25 -12.29 -0.01
C GLN A 171 -4.58 -12.23 1.36
N ASN A 172 -3.33 -11.76 1.42
CA ASN A 172 -2.63 -11.60 2.68
C ASN A 172 -2.80 -10.19 3.25
N SER A 173 -2.46 -9.17 2.46
CA SER A 173 -2.60 -7.77 2.86
C SER A 173 -2.57 -6.87 1.63
N SER A 174 -3.39 -5.82 1.60
CA SER A 174 -3.13 -4.67 0.75
C SER A 174 -1.90 -3.89 1.26
N VAL A 175 -1.27 -3.16 0.34
CA VAL A 175 -0.08 -2.33 0.57
C VAL A 175 -0.26 -1.00 -0.15
N HIS A 176 0.01 0.09 0.56
CA HIS A 176 -0.13 1.44 0.01
C HIS A 176 0.99 1.75 -0.98
N ILE A 177 0.78 2.75 -1.83
CA ILE A 177 1.84 3.35 -2.65
C ILE A 177 3.00 3.85 -1.77
N ASN A 178 4.21 3.93 -2.33
CA ASN A 178 5.41 4.43 -1.67
C ASN A 178 5.84 3.63 -0.43
N THR A 179 5.41 2.38 -0.30
CA THR A 179 5.79 1.51 0.82
C THR A 179 7.15 0.86 0.55
N PRO A 180 8.16 1.05 1.41
CA PRO A 180 9.45 0.36 1.33
C PRO A 180 9.27 -1.16 1.45
N ILE A 181 9.99 -1.90 0.62
CA ILE A 181 10.01 -3.36 0.66
C ILE A 181 11.42 -3.90 0.42
N ILE A 182 11.66 -5.13 0.87
CA ILE A 182 12.79 -5.97 0.46
C ILE A 182 12.27 -7.17 -0.32
N ILE A 183 12.97 -7.51 -1.41
CA ILE A 183 12.62 -8.60 -2.32
C ILE A 183 13.56 -9.78 -2.08
N SER A 184 12.97 -10.93 -1.78
CA SER A 184 13.67 -12.19 -1.55
C SER A 184 14.10 -12.86 -2.86
N HIS A 185 13.14 -13.06 -3.78
CA HIS A 185 13.32 -13.79 -5.03
C HIS A 185 12.14 -13.59 -6.00
N TYR A 186 12.32 -14.01 -7.26
CA TYR A 186 11.26 -14.08 -8.27
C TYR A 186 10.50 -15.41 -8.24
N SER A 187 9.24 -15.37 -8.68
CA SER A 187 8.55 -16.57 -9.17
C SER A 187 9.27 -17.16 -10.40
N VAL A 188 8.97 -18.41 -10.76
CA VAL A 188 9.59 -19.06 -11.93
C VAL A 188 9.25 -18.31 -13.22
N ASP A 189 8.01 -17.83 -13.35
CA ASP A 189 7.54 -17.04 -14.51
C ASP A 189 8.01 -15.58 -14.52
N LYS A 190 8.65 -15.11 -13.44
CA LYS A 190 9.15 -13.73 -13.24
C LYS A 190 8.08 -12.64 -13.24
N LEU A 191 6.79 -13.00 -13.18
CA LEU A 191 5.69 -12.04 -13.08
C LEU A 191 5.49 -11.52 -11.65
N TRP A 192 6.03 -12.23 -10.67
CA TRP A 192 5.90 -11.94 -9.25
C TRP A 192 7.25 -11.96 -8.55
N VAL A 193 7.33 -11.22 -7.45
CA VAL A 193 8.41 -11.30 -6.48
C VAL A 193 7.85 -11.59 -5.10
N TYR A 194 8.57 -12.36 -4.31
CA TYR A 194 8.26 -12.50 -2.89
C TYR A 194 8.92 -11.35 -2.13
N ALA A 195 8.10 -10.50 -1.51
CA ALA A 195 8.54 -9.29 -0.84
C ALA A 195 8.12 -9.26 0.63
N GLN A 196 8.83 -8.45 1.42
CA GLN A 196 8.47 -8.11 2.79
C GLN A 196 8.39 -6.60 2.96
N THR A 197 7.28 -6.15 3.52
CA THR A 197 7.06 -4.80 4.07
C THR A 197 7.43 -4.80 5.56
N SER A 198 7.31 -3.66 6.23
CA SER A 198 7.49 -3.58 7.68
C SER A 198 6.47 -4.42 8.48
N PHE A 199 5.32 -4.77 7.88
CA PHE A 199 4.18 -5.35 8.59
C PHE A 199 3.73 -6.73 8.09
N ALA A 200 4.07 -7.12 6.86
CA ALA A 200 3.69 -8.39 6.24
C ALA A 200 4.62 -8.77 5.08
N SER A 201 4.62 -10.06 4.72
CA SER A 201 5.33 -10.59 3.55
C SER A 201 4.41 -11.36 2.61
N GLY A 202 4.76 -11.48 1.34
CA GLY A 202 3.95 -12.19 0.35
C GLY A 202 4.38 -11.93 -1.08
N TRP A 203 3.65 -12.53 -2.01
CA TRP A 203 3.83 -12.34 -3.44
C TRP A 203 3.20 -11.02 -3.90
N ILE A 204 3.99 -10.18 -4.53
CA ILE A 204 3.58 -8.92 -5.14
C ILE A 204 3.96 -8.95 -6.63
N LYS A 205 3.16 -8.33 -7.48
CA LYS A 205 3.46 -8.28 -8.90
C LYS A 205 4.70 -7.42 -9.18
N ILE A 206 5.56 -7.87 -10.09
CA ILE A 206 6.76 -7.10 -10.45
C ILE A 206 6.43 -5.75 -11.11
N GLU A 207 5.27 -5.65 -11.76
CA GLU A 207 4.81 -4.40 -12.40
C GLU A 207 4.51 -3.29 -11.38
N ASP A 208 4.18 -3.63 -10.14
CA ASP A 208 3.79 -2.69 -9.09
C ASP A 208 4.93 -2.21 -8.21
N VAL A 209 6.15 -2.67 -8.47
CA VAL A 209 7.35 -2.33 -7.68
C VAL A 209 8.46 -1.77 -8.57
N ALA A 210 9.36 -1.00 -7.96
CA ALA A 210 10.62 -0.55 -8.57
C ALA A 210 11.79 -0.78 -7.61
N PHE A 211 12.93 -1.21 -8.14
CA PHE A 211 14.16 -1.40 -7.37
C PHE A 211 14.75 -0.06 -6.94
N THR A 212 15.26 0.02 -5.73
CA THR A 212 15.80 1.27 -5.19
C THR A 212 17.32 1.22 -5.12
N THR A 213 17.96 2.34 -5.44
CA THR A 213 19.39 2.54 -5.20
C THR A 213 19.61 3.20 -3.84
N PRO A 214 20.80 3.09 -3.23
CA PRO A 214 21.11 3.81 -1.99
C PRO A 214 20.88 5.33 -2.09
N ASP A 215 21.18 5.93 -3.25
CA ASP A 215 20.93 7.36 -3.50
C ASP A 215 19.43 7.70 -3.52
N PHE A 216 18.61 6.83 -4.12
CA PHE A 216 17.16 6.99 -4.06
C PHE A 216 16.67 6.88 -2.61
N GLN A 217 17.09 5.83 -1.89
CA GLN A 217 16.68 5.59 -0.51
C GLN A 217 17.04 6.76 0.40
N LYS A 218 18.26 7.30 0.30
CA LYS A 218 18.70 8.46 1.07
C LYS A 218 17.86 9.70 0.80
N LYS A 219 17.47 9.94 -0.45
CA LYS A 219 16.63 11.10 -0.81
C LYS A 219 15.17 10.91 -0.42
N PHE A 220 14.68 9.68 -0.43
CA PHE A 220 13.29 9.35 -0.10
C PHE A 220 13.08 9.24 1.43
N LYS A 221 14.03 8.65 2.16
CA LYS A 221 14.10 8.59 3.63
C LYS A 221 14.73 9.87 4.19
N ASN A 222 14.06 11.01 3.97
CA ASN A 222 14.62 12.34 4.26
C ASN A 222 14.22 12.95 5.62
N GLY A 223 13.43 12.24 6.43
CA GLY A 223 12.97 12.71 7.74
C GLY A 223 11.84 13.74 7.70
N ASN A 224 11.29 14.06 6.53
CA ASN A 224 10.21 15.04 6.39
C ASN A 224 9.08 14.45 5.54
N TYR A 225 7.98 14.08 6.18
CA TYR A 225 6.92 13.28 5.55
C TYR A 225 5.56 13.93 5.64
N ALA A 226 4.76 13.73 4.60
CA ALA A 226 3.34 13.95 4.59
C ALA A 226 2.59 12.62 4.59
N ILE A 227 1.34 12.65 5.03
CA ILE A 227 0.45 11.50 5.05
C ILE A 227 -0.95 11.89 4.59
N THR A 228 -1.59 11.02 3.81
CA THR A 228 -2.97 11.25 3.36
C THR A 228 -3.94 11.07 4.52
N VAL A 229 -4.80 12.07 4.70
CA VAL A 229 -5.81 12.13 5.79
C VAL A 229 -7.24 11.96 5.27
N LYS A 230 -7.41 11.94 3.95
CA LYS A 230 -8.67 11.58 3.26
C LYS A 230 -8.50 10.23 2.60
N ASP A 231 -9.55 9.41 2.64
CA ASP A 231 -9.51 8.09 2.01
C ASP A 231 -9.91 8.14 0.53
N ASN A 232 -9.54 7.08 -0.20
CA ASN A 232 -9.93 6.84 -1.59
C ASN A 232 -9.58 7.96 -2.59
N LEU A 233 -8.43 8.61 -2.38
CA LEU A 233 -7.90 9.61 -3.31
C LEU A 233 -7.46 8.99 -4.63
N LYS A 234 -7.34 9.80 -5.67
CA LYS A 234 -6.85 9.39 -6.99
C LYS A 234 -5.53 10.06 -7.31
N LEU A 235 -4.54 9.25 -7.65
CA LEU A 235 -3.29 9.72 -8.23
C LEU A 235 -3.37 9.59 -9.75
N LYS A 236 -3.15 10.68 -10.46
CA LYS A 236 -3.20 10.75 -11.92
C LYS A 236 -1.91 11.32 -12.47
N ASP A 237 -1.51 10.88 -13.65
CA ASP A 237 -0.49 11.53 -14.47
C ASP A 237 -1.03 11.79 -15.88
N GLU A 238 -0.18 12.24 -16.81
CA GLU A 238 -0.53 12.51 -18.20
C GLU A 238 -1.14 11.31 -18.94
N ASN A 239 -0.92 10.08 -18.47
CA ASN A 239 -1.44 8.86 -19.07
C ASN A 239 -2.74 8.37 -18.42
N GLY A 240 -3.25 9.09 -17.42
CA GLY A 240 -4.51 8.79 -16.74
C GLY A 240 -4.35 8.41 -15.27
N GLU A 241 -5.25 7.56 -14.77
CA GLU A 241 -5.24 7.12 -13.38
C GLU A 241 -4.10 6.13 -13.12
N VAL A 242 -3.26 6.46 -12.14
CA VAL A 242 -2.07 5.69 -11.77
C VAL A 242 -2.37 4.74 -10.61
N SER A 243 -3.04 5.25 -9.58
CA SER A 243 -3.28 4.53 -8.34
C SER A 243 -4.46 5.12 -7.56
N LEU A 244 -5.24 4.24 -6.93
CA LEU A 244 -5.97 4.58 -5.71
C LEU A 244 -4.96 4.92 -4.61
N VAL A 245 -5.21 5.97 -3.84
CA VAL A 245 -4.39 6.36 -2.69
C VAL A 245 -5.27 6.35 -1.46
N LYS A 246 -5.04 5.36 -0.60
CA LYS A 246 -5.78 5.19 0.66
C LYS A 246 -5.27 6.18 1.71
N MET A 247 -6.13 6.53 2.66
CA MET A 247 -5.73 7.23 3.88
C MET A 247 -4.59 6.47 4.58
N GLY A 248 -3.59 7.19 5.09
CA GLY A 248 -2.38 6.60 5.67
C GLY A 248 -1.24 6.36 4.68
N SER A 249 -1.36 6.79 3.43
CA SER A 249 -0.27 6.72 2.44
C SER A 249 0.75 7.83 2.66
N ILE A 250 2.04 7.48 2.68
CA ILE A 250 3.14 8.41 2.99
C ILE A 250 3.78 8.96 1.72
N PHE A 251 4.04 10.27 1.73
CA PHE A 251 4.77 10.99 0.68
C PHE A 251 5.87 11.83 1.33
N PRO A 252 7.16 11.62 1.01
CA PRO A 252 8.21 12.52 1.48
C PRO A 252 7.98 13.94 0.95
N ILE A 253 8.40 14.93 1.71
CA ILE A 253 8.35 16.34 1.33
C ILE A 253 9.77 16.77 1.00
N ASP A 254 9.96 17.31 -0.21
CA ASP A 254 11.24 17.88 -0.61
C ASP A 254 11.58 19.06 0.32
N PRO A 255 12.73 19.04 1.03
CA PRO A 255 13.08 20.09 1.98
C PRO A 255 13.28 21.46 1.32
N LYS A 256 13.63 21.50 0.03
CA LYS A 256 13.87 22.73 -0.75
C LYS A 256 12.61 23.24 -1.42
N THR A 257 11.93 22.39 -2.19
CA THR A 257 10.78 22.81 -3.01
C THR A 257 9.45 22.74 -2.26
N LYS A 258 9.42 22.06 -1.10
CA LYS A 258 8.22 21.76 -0.31
C LYS A 258 7.16 20.95 -1.08
N LYS A 259 7.53 20.37 -2.23
CA LYS A 259 6.67 19.49 -3.01
C LYS A 259 6.66 18.09 -2.42
N TYR A 260 5.51 17.42 -2.53
CA TYR A 260 5.38 16.01 -2.19
C TYR A 260 6.09 15.15 -3.24
N LEU A 261 6.66 14.04 -2.80
CA LEU A 261 7.47 13.15 -3.61
C LEU A 261 6.82 11.76 -3.68
N ARG A 262 6.96 11.11 -4.83
CA ARG A 262 6.59 9.71 -5.05
C ARG A 262 7.67 8.96 -5.80
N ALA A 263 7.61 7.63 -5.73
CA ALA A 263 8.39 6.78 -6.61
C ALA A 263 7.71 6.64 -7.99
N ARG A 264 8.52 6.66 -9.06
CA ARG A 264 8.19 6.16 -10.40
C ARG A 264 9.26 5.16 -10.83
N LYS A 265 8.94 4.36 -11.83
CA LYS A 265 9.82 3.31 -12.38
C LYS A 265 10.35 3.73 -13.74
N ASP A 266 11.66 3.62 -13.92
CA ASP A 266 12.30 3.78 -15.23
C ASP A 266 12.22 2.50 -16.07
N GLU A 267 12.68 2.57 -17.32
CA GLU A 267 12.69 1.44 -18.26
C GLU A 267 13.58 0.27 -17.80
N LYS A 268 14.53 0.51 -16.90
CA LYS A 268 15.42 -0.51 -16.33
C LYS A 268 14.86 -1.14 -15.05
N GLY A 269 13.69 -0.68 -14.59
CA GLY A 269 13.03 -1.17 -13.39
C GLY A 269 13.46 -0.50 -12.09
N PHE A 270 14.27 0.57 -12.15
CA PHE A 270 14.73 1.31 -10.99
C PHE A 270 13.81 2.49 -10.66
N ALA A 271 13.76 2.80 -9.36
CA ALA A 271 12.97 3.89 -8.82
C ALA A 271 13.66 5.23 -9.04
N TYR A 272 12.91 6.21 -9.53
CA TYR A 272 13.31 7.61 -9.51
C TYR A 272 12.23 8.47 -8.85
N ILE A 273 12.64 9.62 -8.33
CA ILE A 273 11.75 10.53 -7.60
C ILE A 273 10.98 11.40 -8.59
N SER A 274 9.67 11.49 -8.39
CA SER A 274 8.79 12.41 -9.13
C SER A 274 7.97 13.24 -8.15
N GLN A 275 7.59 14.45 -8.56
CA GLN A 275 6.80 15.38 -7.74
C GLN A 275 5.30 15.10 -7.87
N VAL A 276 4.56 15.30 -6.79
CA VAL A 276 3.11 15.24 -6.73
C VAL A 276 2.57 16.62 -6.40
N ASN A 277 1.68 17.12 -7.26
CA ASN A 277 0.91 18.32 -7.00
C ASN A 277 -0.41 17.95 -6.31
N VAL A 278 -0.84 18.84 -5.43
CA VAL A 278 -2.08 18.70 -4.64
C VAL A 278 -2.76 20.06 -4.68
N HIS A 279 -4.02 20.07 -5.10
CA HIS A 279 -4.84 21.29 -5.16
C HIS A 279 -6.01 21.26 -4.19
N ASP A 280 -6.52 20.08 -3.88
CA ASP A 280 -7.55 19.90 -2.86
C ASP A 280 -6.96 20.13 -1.47
N VAL A 281 -7.75 20.77 -0.60
CA VAL A 281 -7.41 20.99 0.81
C VAL A 281 -7.79 19.78 1.65
N ASP A 282 -7.16 19.61 2.80
CA ASP A 282 -7.50 18.59 3.80
C ASP A 282 -7.45 17.13 3.32
N ILE A 283 -6.71 16.84 2.25
CA ILE A 283 -6.51 15.45 1.76
C ILE A 283 -5.16 14.84 2.16
N ILE A 284 -4.18 15.68 2.46
CA ILE A 284 -2.82 15.31 2.87
C ILE A 284 -2.29 16.37 3.84
N ALA A 285 -1.55 15.93 4.86
CA ALA A 285 -1.01 16.81 5.89
C ALA A 285 0.43 16.41 6.25
N GLN A 286 1.18 17.32 6.86
CA GLN A 286 2.46 17.01 7.49
C GLN A 286 2.26 15.92 8.55
N LYS A 287 3.09 14.88 8.54
CA LYS A 287 3.07 13.79 9.53
C LYS A 287 4.02 14.11 10.69
N PRO A 288 3.65 13.83 11.95
CA PRO A 288 2.32 13.40 12.40
C PRO A 288 1.31 14.55 12.44
N ILE A 289 0.03 14.27 12.19
CA ILE A 289 -1.03 15.23 12.50
C ILE A 289 -1.29 15.23 14.01
N LYS A 290 -1.59 16.40 14.59
CA LYS A 290 -1.79 16.53 16.04
C LYS A 290 -2.86 15.57 16.57
N PHE A 291 -2.56 14.82 17.63
CA PHE A 291 -3.52 13.95 18.29
C PHE A 291 -4.52 14.77 19.12
N ASN A 292 -5.61 15.22 18.49
CA ASN A 292 -6.64 16.04 19.12
C ASN A 292 -8.05 15.63 18.64
N ALA A 293 -9.08 16.12 19.34
CA ALA A 293 -10.48 15.78 19.07
C ALA A 293 -10.87 16.02 17.60
N TYR A 294 -10.47 17.16 17.03
CA TYR A 294 -10.79 17.50 15.63
C TYR A 294 -10.19 16.48 14.64
N ASN A 295 -8.90 16.20 14.75
CA ASN A 295 -8.22 15.28 13.83
C ASN A 295 -8.71 13.84 14.02
N LEU A 296 -8.97 13.41 15.26
CA LEU A 296 -9.57 12.10 15.53
C LEU A 296 -10.94 11.98 14.87
N ALA A 297 -11.80 12.98 15.03
CA ALA A 297 -13.12 13.00 14.39
C ALA A 297 -12.99 12.97 12.86
N TYR A 298 -12.07 13.74 12.29
CA TYR A 298 -11.85 13.81 10.85
C TYR A 298 -11.41 12.46 10.28
N ILE A 299 -10.39 11.84 10.89
CA ILE A 299 -9.83 10.55 10.48
C ILE A 299 -10.86 9.42 10.67
N SER A 300 -11.52 9.35 11.84
CA SER A 300 -12.54 8.32 12.08
C SER A 300 -13.68 8.38 11.07
N LYS A 301 -14.13 9.59 10.68
CA LYS A 301 -15.19 9.77 9.68
C LYS A 301 -14.84 9.20 8.30
N GLN A 302 -13.56 9.18 7.92
CA GLN A 302 -13.16 8.63 6.62
C GLN A 302 -13.35 7.11 6.53
N LEU A 303 -13.48 6.43 7.68
CA LEU A 303 -13.52 4.97 7.78
C LEU A 303 -14.95 4.43 7.94
N VAL A 304 -15.90 5.28 8.31
CA VAL A 304 -17.29 4.86 8.55
C VAL A 304 -17.95 4.46 7.24
N GLY A 305 -18.60 3.30 7.23
CA GLY A 305 -19.37 2.80 6.10
C GLY A 305 -18.55 2.13 4.99
N GLU A 306 -17.22 2.03 5.13
CA GLU A 306 -16.40 1.22 4.22
C GLU A 306 -16.79 -0.27 4.38
N PRO A 307 -17.08 -0.99 3.28
CA PRO A 307 -17.31 -2.44 3.35
C PRO A 307 -16.10 -3.20 3.92
N TYR A 308 -16.35 -4.28 4.65
CA TYR A 308 -15.28 -5.13 5.18
C TYR A 308 -14.61 -5.94 4.07
N GLY A 309 -13.31 -5.74 3.85
CA GLY A 309 -12.50 -6.52 2.89
C GLY A 309 -11.42 -7.35 3.58
N TRP A 310 -11.58 -8.67 3.59
CA TRP A 310 -10.60 -9.61 4.18
C TRP A 310 -9.20 -9.39 3.58
N GLY A 311 -8.20 -9.12 4.41
CA GLY A 311 -6.84 -8.88 3.93
C GLY A 311 -6.70 -7.63 3.05
N GLY A 312 -7.69 -6.74 3.03
CA GLY A 312 -7.75 -5.57 2.15
C GLY A 312 -8.35 -5.85 0.76
N LYS A 313 -9.02 -6.99 0.58
CA LYS A 313 -9.66 -7.39 -0.69
C LYS A 313 -10.59 -6.29 -1.23
N GLU A 314 -10.59 -6.13 -2.56
CA GLU A 314 -11.33 -5.08 -3.28
C GLU A 314 -11.00 -3.65 -2.83
N ASN A 315 -9.76 -3.39 -2.40
CA ASN A 315 -9.28 -2.08 -1.90
C ASN A 315 -10.00 -1.57 -0.63
N CYS A 316 -10.61 -2.48 0.12
CA CYS A 316 -11.27 -2.19 1.39
C CYS A 316 -10.31 -2.44 2.57
N ARG A 317 -10.81 -2.40 3.81
CA ARG A 317 -10.04 -2.75 5.02
C ARG A 317 -10.69 -3.90 5.77
N ASP A 318 -9.86 -4.72 6.42
CA ASP A 318 -10.31 -5.60 7.51
C ASP A 318 -10.13 -4.89 8.86
N CYS A 319 -10.51 -5.56 9.95
CA CYS A 319 -10.48 -5.00 11.29
C CYS A 319 -9.11 -4.41 11.67
N SER A 320 -8.05 -5.17 11.46
CA SER A 320 -6.69 -4.76 11.85
C SER A 320 -6.06 -3.76 10.90
N ALA A 321 -6.39 -3.80 9.60
CA ALA A 321 -5.98 -2.78 8.63
C ALA A 321 -6.65 -1.44 8.93
N LEU A 322 -7.95 -1.45 9.28
CA LEU A 322 -8.69 -0.27 9.73
C LEU A 322 -8.02 0.39 10.93
N THR A 323 -7.72 -0.39 11.98
CA THR A 323 -7.04 0.14 13.17
C THR A 323 -5.66 0.72 12.86
N ARG A 324 -4.85 0.01 12.06
CA ARG A 324 -3.52 0.50 11.67
C ARG A 324 -3.60 1.81 10.88
N ASP A 325 -4.48 1.86 9.88
CA ASP A 325 -4.60 3.02 9.01
C ASP A 325 -5.22 4.21 9.76
N PHE A 326 -6.10 3.96 10.74
CA PHE A 326 -6.60 4.99 11.66
C PHE A 326 -5.48 5.66 12.47
N PHE A 327 -4.55 4.88 13.02
CA PHE A 327 -3.46 5.38 13.86
C PHE A 327 -2.29 5.97 13.06
N SER A 328 -2.13 5.59 11.80
CA SER A 328 -1.00 5.99 10.96
C SER A 328 -0.80 7.52 10.80
N PRO A 329 -1.86 8.37 10.64
CA PRO A 329 -1.67 9.81 10.47
C PRO A 329 -1.14 10.48 11.72
N PHE A 330 -1.41 9.88 12.88
CA PHE A 330 -0.94 10.35 14.18
C PHE A 330 0.48 9.90 14.51
N GLY A 331 1.13 9.12 13.63
CA GLY A 331 2.47 8.61 13.84
C GLY A 331 2.54 7.35 14.70
N ILE A 332 1.42 6.69 14.98
CA ILE A 332 1.40 5.51 15.87
C ILE A 332 1.44 4.24 15.02
N TYR A 333 2.53 3.48 15.13
CA TYR A 333 2.73 2.27 14.34
C TYR A 333 2.03 1.07 14.96
N LEU A 334 1.26 0.35 14.15
CA LEU A 334 0.68 -0.92 14.55
C LEU A 334 1.08 -2.05 13.58
N PRO A 335 1.32 -3.27 14.09
CA PRO A 335 1.53 -4.44 13.26
C PRO A 335 0.27 -4.81 12.47
N ARG A 336 0.40 -5.68 11.47
CA ARG A 336 -0.69 -5.99 10.53
C ARG A 336 -1.86 -6.75 11.15
N ASN A 337 -1.60 -7.68 12.07
CA ASN A 337 -2.59 -8.65 12.53
C ASN A 337 -3.10 -8.29 13.93
N SER A 338 -4.41 -8.45 14.17
CA SER A 338 -5.07 -8.13 15.44
C SER A 338 -4.40 -8.75 16.67
N ARG A 339 -3.96 -10.02 16.57
CA ARG A 339 -3.23 -10.69 17.67
C ARG A 339 -1.96 -9.95 18.08
N GLN A 340 -1.25 -9.35 17.12
CA GLN A 340 -0.02 -8.60 17.38
C GLN A 340 -0.33 -7.16 17.83
N GLN A 341 -1.52 -6.64 17.54
CA GLN A 341 -1.95 -5.31 17.97
C GLN A 341 -2.45 -5.31 19.42
N ALA A 342 -2.86 -6.47 19.94
CA ALA A 342 -3.40 -6.63 21.29
C ALA A 342 -2.34 -6.83 22.40
N VAL A 343 -1.06 -6.82 22.02
CA VAL A 343 0.11 -7.01 22.90
C VAL A 343 1.01 -5.79 22.73
#